data_AF-A0A2M7RUM7-F1
#
_entry.id   AF-A0A2M7RUM7-F1
#
_cell.length_a   1.000
_cell.length_b   1.000
_cell.length_c   1.000
_cell.angle_alpha   90.00
_cell.angle_beta   90.00
_cell.angle_gamma   90.00
#
_symmetry.space_group_name_H-M   'P 1'
#
loop_
_entity.id
_entity.type
_entity.pdbx_description
1 polymer ?
#
loop_
_entity_poly.entity_id
_entity_poly.type
_entity_poly.pdbx_seq_one_letter_code
_entity_poly.pdbx_strand_id
1 'polypeptide(L)'
;NINNSIKSVHSQLKQATYLFITFGSAWVYEHEKHGLVANCHKIPATQFSKRLLKVDEIVAAYKTLINTIKSINPTIHIVFTVSPVRHTKDGLWENNLSKAVLHLSIKELIENFDNCTYFPAYEIVMDELRDYRFFNDDLVHPTHLAVNYVWEKFAMSYFSKETIALMSNIQKIKQAATHKPFDFNSEKHQQFIKNQLTIIQELTTQFPHLNFEEEKELLTMWNV
;
A
#
# COMPACT_ATOMS: atom_id res chain seq x y z
N ASN A 1 -8.01 -16.00 13.19
CA ASN A 1 -9.47 -16.26 13.09
C ASN A 1 -10.14 -15.00 12.56
N ILE A 2 -10.98 -15.10 11.53
CA ILE A 2 -11.65 -13.97 10.86
C ILE A 2 -12.42 -13.06 11.83
N ASN A 3 -13.04 -13.63 12.86
CA ASN A 3 -13.80 -12.85 13.85
C ASN A 3 -12.90 -11.91 14.68
N ASN A 4 -11.68 -12.35 14.98
CA ASN A 4 -10.72 -11.50 15.70
C ASN A 4 -10.20 -10.38 14.79
N SER A 5 -9.98 -10.67 13.50
CA SER A 5 -9.60 -9.66 12.51
C SER A 5 -10.69 -8.59 12.36
N ILE A 6 -11.97 -8.98 12.29
CA ILE A 6 -13.09 -8.04 12.21
C ILE A 6 -13.15 -7.14 13.46
N LYS A 7 -13.03 -7.71 14.65
CA LYS A 7 -13.01 -6.93 15.91
C LYS A 7 -11.84 -5.96 15.97
N SER A 8 -10.65 -6.41 15.55
CA SER A 8 -9.45 -5.59 15.51
C SER A 8 -9.62 -4.40 14.55
N VAL A 9 -10.04 -4.66 13.31
CA VAL A 9 -10.28 -3.63 12.30
C VAL A 9 -11.34 -2.63 12.75
N HIS A 10 -12.43 -3.09 13.36
CA HIS A 10 -13.45 -2.19 13.89
C HIS A 10 -12.90 -1.27 15.00
N SER A 11 -12.04 -1.79 15.88
CA SER A 11 -11.37 -0.95 16.90
C SER A 11 -10.41 0.06 16.27
N GLN A 12 -9.64 -0.35 15.27
CA GLN A 12 -8.71 0.52 14.55
C GLN A 12 -9.45 1.60 13.77
N LEU A 13 -10.56 1.27 13.11
CA LEU A 13 -11.35 2.20 12.30
C LEU A 13 -11.89 3.37 13.12
N LYS A 14 -12.23 3.15 14.40
CA LYS A 14 -12.67 4.21 15.32
C LYS A 14 -11.59 5.26 15.64
N GLN A 15 -10.32 4.89 15.49
CA GLN A 15 -9.18 5.75 15.85
C GLN A 15 -8.38 6.19 14.62
N ALA A 16 -8.58 5.54 13.48
CA ALA A 16 -7.88 5.84 12.24
C ALA A 16 -8.21 7.28 11.77
N THR A 17 -7.17 8.02 11.40
CA THR A 17 -7.30 9.34 10.76
C THR A 17 -7.44 9.22 9.25
N TYR A 18 -6.83 8.19 8.65
CA TYR A 18 -6.88 7.92 7.23
C TYR A 18 -7.30 6.48 6.93
N LEU A 19 -8.06 6.30 5.84
CA LEU A 19 -8.35 5.00 5.22
C LEU A 19 -7.98 5.06 3.74
N PHE A 20 -7.03 4.24 3.33
CA PHE A 20 -6.63 4.12 1.93
C PHE A 20 -7.39 2.98 1.25
N ILE A 21 -7.99 3.27 0.09
CA ILE A 21 -8.74 2.29 -0.72
C ILE A 21 -8.13 2.25 -2.12
N THR A 22 -7.49 1.13 -2.45
CA THR A 22 -6.88 0.92 -3.77
C THR A 22 -7.80 0.11 -4.68
N PHE A 23 -8.25 0.70 -5.78
CA PHE A 23 -9.02 0.00 -6.81
C PHE A 23 -8.11 -0.72 -7.80
N GLY A 24 -8.36 -2.01 -7.99
CA GLY A 24 -7.62 -2.86 -8.94
C GLY A 24 -8.26 -2.90 -10.32
N SER A 25 -9.48 -3.44 -10.38
CA SER A 25 -10.24 -3.66 -11.61
C SER A 25 -11.73 -3.43 -11.39
N ALA A 26 -12.42 -2.92 -12.41
CA ALA A 26 -13.87 -2.84 -12.50
C ALA A 26 -14.50 -4.08 -13.15
N TRP A 27 -13.68 -5.03 -13.62
CA TRP A 27 -14.15 -6.33 -14.09
C TRP A 27 -14.50 -7.23 -12.92
N VAL A 28 -15.74 -7.71 -12.92
CA VAL A 28 -16.26 -8.62 -11.91
C VAL A 28 -16.70 -9.94 -12.53
N TYR A 29 -16.70 -10.97 -11.69
CA TYR A 29 -17.28 -12.26 -11.99
C TYR A 29 -18.60 -12.37 -11.23
N GLU A 30 -19.64 -12.79 -11.94
CA GLU A 30 -20.98 -12.93 -11.42
C GLU A 30 -21.40 -14.39 -11.53
N HIS A 31 -21.76 -14.99 -10.41
CA HIS A 31 -22.28 -16.35 -10.33
C HIS A 31 -23.81 -16.30 -10.29
N GLU A 32 -24.48 -17.12 -11.10
CA GLU A 32 -25.94 -17.08 -11.27
C GLU A 32 -26.73 -17.11 -9.94
N LYS A 33 -26.25 -17.89 -8.97
CA LYS A 33 -26.91 -18.04 -7.66
C LYS A 33 -26.43 -17.10 -6.56
N HIS A 34 -25.24 -16.52 -6.70
CA HIS A 34 -24.56 -15.82 -5.60
C HIS A 34 -24.25 -14.35 -5.92
N GLY A 35 -24.52 -13.90 -7.15
CA GLY A 35 -24.22 -12.55 -7.60
C GLY A 35 -22.73 -12.31 -7.78
N LEU A 36 -22.29 -11.09 -7.52
CA LEU A 36 -20.89 -10.69 -7.63
C LEU A 36 -20.03 -11.43 -6.62
N VAL A 37 -19.02 -12.15 -7.11
CA VAL A 37 -18.16 -12.99 -6.26
C VAL A 37 -16.71 -12.94 -6.72
N ALA A 38 -15.81 -13.06 -5.75
CA ALA A 38 -14.45 -13.50 -6.02
C ALA A 38 -14.43 -15.04 -6.02
N ASN A 39 -13.83 -15.66 -7.04
CA ASN A 39 -13.74 -17.12 -7.14
C ASN A 39 -12.71 -17.71 -6.16
N CYS A 40 -12.92 -17.50 -4.86
CA CYS A 40 -12.04 -17.96 -3.78
C CYS A 40 -12.09 -19.48 -3.59
N HIS A 41 -13.17 -20.13 -4.03
CA HIS A 41 -13.38 -21.57 -3.94
C HIS A 41 -12.89 -22.36 -5.16
N LYS A 42 -12.26 -21.69 -6.13
CA LYS A 42 -11.73 -22.30 -7.37
C LYS A 42 -12.79 -23.09 -8.16
N ILE A 43 -14.02 -22.60 -8.18
CA ILE A 43 -15.13 -23.13 -8.98
C ILE A 43 -14.79 -22.94 -10.48
N PRO A 44 -15.25 -23.82 -11.40
CA PRO A 44 -14.99 -23.67 -12.82
C PRO A 44 -15.42 -22.31 -13.39
N ALA A 45 -14.57 -21.71 -14.24
CA ALA A 45 -14.80 -20.40 -14.83
C ALA A 45 -16.11 -20.32 -15.65
N THR A 46 -16.58 -21.45 -16.18
CA THR A 46 -17.85 -21.56 -16.94
C THR A 46 -19.10 -21.28 -16.10
N GLN A 47 -19.00 -21.27 -14.77
CA GLN A 47 -20.10 -20.93 -13.87
C GLN A 47 -20.20 -19.43 -13.57
N PHE A 48 -19.38 -18.62 -14.21
CA PHE A 48 -19.35 -17.18 -14.00
C PHE A 48 -19.52 -16.44 -15.32
N SER A 49 -20.35 -15.41 -15.30
CA SER A 49 -20.31 -14.38 -16.33
C SER A 49 -19.33 -13.29 -15.90
N LYS A 50 -18.57 -12.76 -16.87
CA LYS A 50 -17.66 -11.64 -16.62
C LYS A 50 -18.27 -10.40 -17.24
N ARG A 51 -18.34 -9.31 -16.48
CA ARG A 51 -18.81 -8.02 -16.98
C ARG A 51 -18.05 -6.86 -16.34
N LEU A 52 -18.06 -5.74 -17.05
CA LEU A 52 -17.57 -4.48 -16.54
C LEU A 52 -18.66 -3.85 -15.66
N LEU A 53 -18.30 -3.44 -14.44
CA LEU A 53 -19.19 -2.64 -13.60
C LEU A 53 -19.45 -1.28 -14.25
N LYS A 54 -20.67 -0.77 -14.08
CA LYS A 54 -20.99 0.62 -14.39
C LYS A 54 -20.48 1.54 -13.28
N VAL A 55 -20.22 2.79 -13.63
CA VAL A 55 -19.83 3.84 -12.68
C VAL A 55 -20.86 3.95 -11.54
N ASP A 56 -22.15 4.06 -11.87
CA ASP A 56 -23.23 4.17 -10.87
C ASP A 56 -23.29 2.98 -9.88
N GLU A 57 -22.95 1.77 -10.33
CA GLU A 57 -22.92 0.58 -9.46
C GLU A 57 -21.82 0.72 -8.40
N ILE A 58 -20.63 1.15 -8.82
CA ILE A 58 -19.50 1.39 -7.91
C ILE A 58 -19.84 2.55 -6.97
N VAL A 59 -20.33 3.66 -7.52
CA VAL A 59 -20.63 4.85 -6.72
C VAL A 59 -21.71 4.57 -5.69
N ALA A 60 -22.79 3.86 -6.02
CA ALA A 60 -23.84 3.50 -5.07
C ALA A 60 -23.30 2.61 -3.93
N ALA A 61 -22.50 1.60 -4.26
CA ALA A 61 -21.88 0.72 -3.28
C ALA A 61 -20.93 1.49 -2.34
N TYR A 62 -20.09 2.36 -2.89
CA TYR A 62 -19.12 3.12 -2.10
C TYR A 62 -19.76 4.29 -1.34
N LYS A 63 -20.84 4.92 -1.83
CA LYS A 63 -21.65 5.87 -1.04
C LYS A 63 -22.18 5.20 0.23
N THR A 64 -22.69 3.98 0.12
CA THR A 64 -23.17 3.20 1.27
C THR A 64 -22.02 2.86 2.23
N LEU A 65 -20.88 2.41 1.71
CA LEU A 65 -19.69 2.11 2.50
C LEU A 65 -19.17 3.34 3.26
N ILE A 66 -19.00 4.46 2.57
CA ILE A 66 -18.49 5.71 3.14
C ILE A 66 -19.41 6.20 4.25
N ASN A 67 -20.74 6.19 4.03
CA ASN A 67 -21.70 6.58 5.06
C ASN A 67 -21.63 5.66 6.29
N THR A 68 -21.47 4.35 6.07
CA THR A 68 -21.30 3.38 7.16
C THR A 68 -20.02 3.65 7.95
N ILE A 69 -18.90 3.88 7.27
CA ILE A 69 -17.62 4.22 7.90
C ILE A 69 -17.73 5.53 8.69
N LYS A 70 -18.33 6.56 8.10
CA LYS A 70 -18.51 7.87 8.76
C LYS A 70 -19.44 7.80 9.96
N SER A 71 -20.40 6.88 9.99
CA SER A 71 -21.22 6.64 11.19
C SER A 71 -20.40 6.09 12.38
N ILE A 72 -19.27 5.43 12.09
CA ILE A 72 -18.35 4.88 13.09
C ILE A 72 -17.28 5.89 13.47
N ASN A 73 -16.74 6.61 12.48
CA ASN A 73 -15.71 7.63 12.64
C ASN A 73 -15.98 8.81 11.70
N PRO A 74 -16.64 9.88 12.17
CA PRO A 74 -17.01 11.03 11.33
C PRO A 74 -15.82 11.83 10.79
N THR A 75 -14.67 11.74 11.45
CA THR A 75 -13.47 12.52 11.14
C THR A 75 -12.49 11.82 10.21
N ILE A 76 -12.74 10.55 9.86
CA ILE A 76 -11.83 9.79 9.01
C ILE A 76 -11.76 10.39 7.60
N HIS A 77 -10.54 10.49 7.09
CA HIS A 77 -10.26 10.90 5.72
C HIS A 77 -10.06 9.66 4.84
N ILE A 78 -10.81 9.55 3.76
CA ILE A 78 -10.71 8.41 2.85
C ILE A 78 -9.91 8.81 1.62
N VAL A 79 -8.85 8.07 1.32
CA VAL A 79 -8.02 8.31 0.14
C VAL A 79 -8.21 7.16 -0.83
N PHE A 80 -8.78 7.47 -1.99
CA PHE A 80 -8.84 6.52 -3.09
C PHE A 80 -7.56 6.56 -3.92
N THR A 81 -7.19 5.42 -4.50
CA THR A 81 -6.13 5.35 -5.51
C THR A 81 -6.46 4.24 -6.49
N VAL A 82 -5.97 4.34 -7.72
CA VAL A 82 -6.06 3.25 -8.71
C VAL A 82 -4.71 2.53 -8.75
N SER A 83 -4.73 1.20 -8.73
CA SER A 83 -3.51 0.41 -8.86
C SER A 83 -2.92 0.58 -10.26
N PRO A 84 -1.59 0.82 -10.39
CA PRO A 84 -0.91 0.91 -11.66
C PRO A 84 -0.73 -0.45 -12.36
N VAL A 85 -0.94 -1.55 -11.64
CA VAL A 85 -0.81 -2.91 -12.20
C VAL A 85 -1.82 -3.12 -13.33
N ARG A 86 -1.31 -3.56 -14.48
CA ARG A 86 -2.09 -3.78 -15.70
C ARG A 86 -2.73 -5.17 -15.70
N HIS A 87 -4.04 -5.24 -15.87
CA HIS A 87 -4.75 -6.51 -16.04
C HIS A 87 -4.73 -6.93 -17.53
N THR A 88 -3.56 -7.30 -18.03
CA THR A 88 -3.32 -7.56 -19.47
C THR A 88 -3.92 -8.86 -19.99
N LYS A 89 -4.34 -9.78 -19.10
CA LYS A 89 -4.95 -11.07 -19.48
C LYS A 89 -6.19 -10.93 -20.37
N ASP A 90 -6.92 -9.83 -20.20
CA ASP A 90 -8.12 -9.52 -20.98
C ASP A 90 -7.85 -8.54 -22.14
N GLY A 91 -6.61 -8.10 -22.30
CA GLY A 91 -6.21 -7.09 -23.29
C GLY A 91 -6.07 -5.68 -22.70
N LEU A 92 -5.24 -4.88 -23.35
CA LEU A 92 -4.94 -3.50 -22.92
C LEU A 92 -6.16 -2.58 -23.03
N TRP A 93 -7.01 -2.80 -24.03
CA TRP A 93 -8.28 -2.09 -24.18
C TRP A 93 -9.18 -2.29 -22.96
N GLU A 94 -9.40 -3.55 -22.55
CA GLU A 94 -10.24 -3.89 -21.41
C GLU A 94 -9.66 -3.39 -20.08
N ASN A 95 -8.34 -3.40 -19.95
CA ASN A 95 -7.67 -2.77 -18.81
C ASN A 95 -7.96 -1.26 -18.79
N ASN A 96 -7.80 -0.55 -19.91
CA ASN A 96 -8.00 0.89 -19.96
C ASN A 96 -9.46 1.28 -19.70
N LEU A 97 -10.42 0.54 -20.26
CA LEU A 97 -11.84 0.72 -19.93
C LEU A 97 -12.11 0.54 -18.43
N SER A 98 -11.55 -0.51 -17.83
CA SER A 98 -11.66 -0.75 -16.40
C SER A 98 -11.09 0.42 -15.59
N LYS A 99 -9.87 0.89 -15.89
CA LYS A 99 -9.26 2.01 -15.17
C LYS A 99 -10.09 3.29 -15.35
N ALA A 100 -10.59 3.56 -16.55
CA ALA A 100 -11.45 4.71 -16.82
C ALA A 100 -12.73 4.69 -15.96
N VAL A 101 -13.41 3.54 -15.86
CA VAL A 101 -14.57 3.37 -14.97
C VAL A 101 -14.21 3.66 -13.51
N LEU A 102 -13.07 3.15 -13.03
CA LEU A 102 -12.61 3.40 -11.66
C LEU A 102 -12.31 4.88 -11.41
N HIS A 103 -11.64 5.57 -12.32
CA HIS A 103 -11.36 7.00 -12.21
C HIS A 103 -12.64 7.84 -12.21
N LEU A 104 -13.60 7.55 -13.10
CA LEU A 104 -14.90 8.22 -13.12
C LEU A 104 -15.66 8.01 -11.81
N SER A 105 -15.63 6.79 -11.28
CA SER A 105 -16.28 6.46 -10.00
C SER A 105 -15.64 7.21 -8.84
N ILE A 106 -14.30 7.24 -8.76
CA ILE A 106 -13.58 8.01 -7.74
C ILE A 106 -13.92 9.50 -7.86
N LYS A 107 -13.92 10.05 -9.09
CA LYS A 107 -14.24 11.46 -9.35
C LYS A 107 -15.61 11.83 -8.80
N GLU A 108 -16.64 11.01 -9.06
CA GLU A 108 -17.96 11.25 -8.49
C GLU A 108 -17.96 11.13 -6.95
N LEU A 109 -17.28 10.12 -6.39
CA LEU A 109 -17.22 9.94 -4.94
C LEU A 109 -16.57 11.13 -4.22
N ILE A 110 -15.44 11.65 -4.71
CA ILE A 110 -14.77 12.80 -4.09
C ILE A 110 -15.56 14.10 -4.25
N GLU A 111 -16.40 14.23 -5.27
CA GLU A 111 -17.31 15.39 -5.43
C GLU A 111 -18.51 15.32 -4.48
N ASN A 112 -18.92 14.13 -4.06
CA ASN A 112 -20.05 13.93 -3.16
C ASN A 112 -19.64 13.91 -1.67
N PHE A 113 -18.34 13.88 -1.34
CA PHE A 113 -17.86 13.76 0.04
C PHE A 113 -16.60 14.59 0.29
N ASP A 114 -16.68 15.59 1.18
CA ASP A 114 -15.58 16.51 1.49
C ASP A 114 -14.32 15.84 2.07
N ASN A 115 -14.48 14.75 2.82
CA ASN A 115 -13.37 13.99 3.43
C ASN A 115 -12.91 12.82 2.56
N CYS A 116 -12.99 12.97 1.23
CA CYS A 116 -12.53 11.97 0.28
C CYS A 116 -11.58 12.61 -0.73
N THR A 117 -10.40 12.03 -0.91
CA THR A 117 -9.41 12.50 -1.89
C THR A 117 -8.90 11.37 -2.77
N TYR A 118 -8.13 11.74 -3.79
CA TYR A 118 -7.47 10.81 -4.69
C TYR A 118 -5.94 10.95 -4.58
N PHE A 119 -5.24 9.83 -4.45
CA PHE A 119 -3.78 9.75 -4.60
C PHE A 119 -3.42 9.15 -5.97
N PRO A 120 -2.61 9.84 -6.80
CA PRO A 120 -2.42 9.48 -8.20
C PRO A 120 -1.34 8.40 -8.43
N ALA A 121 -1.41 7.26 -7.74
CA ALA A 121 -0.42 6.20 -7.92
C ALA A 121 -0.40 5.62 -9.34
N TYR A 122 -1.56 5.57 -10.00
CA TYR A 122 -1.68 5.10 -11.39
C TYR A 122 -0.92 6.03 -12.34
N GLU A 123 -1.18 7.33 -12.27
CA GLU A 123 -0.59 8.34 -13.13
C GLU A 123 0.92 8.50 -12.86
N ILE A 124 1.35 8.42 -11.60
CA ILE A 124 2.79 8.40 -11.27
C ILE A 124 3.50 7.27 -12.03
N VAL A 125 2.95 6.06 -12.01
CA VAL A 125 3.62 4.93 -12.68
C VAL A 125 3.44 4.97 -14.20
N MET A 126 2.27 5.37 -14.68
CA MET A 126 1.95 5.29 -16.12
C MET A 126 2.49 6.49 -16.91
N ASP A 127 2.49 7.69 -16.30
CA ASP A 127 2.79 8.95 -16.98
C ASP A 127 4.12 9.58 -16.51
N GLU A 128 4.44 9.57 -15.20
CA GLU A 128 5.76 10.04 -14.72
C GLU A 128 6.85 8.98 -14.99
N LEU A 129 6.58 7.71 -14.69
CA LEU A 129 7.49 6.57 -14.89
C LEU A 129 7.22 5.81 -16.21
N ARG A 130 7.05 6.56 -17.29
CA ARG A 130 6.55 6.12 -18.61
C ARG A 130 7.32 4.97 -19.31
N ASP A 131 8.52 4.63 -18.86
CA ASP A 131 9.44 3.71 -19.54
C ASP A 131 9.27 2.26 -19.03
N TYR A 132 9.33 1.27 -19.93
CA TYR A 132 9.26 -0.15 -19.59
C TYR A 132 10.31 -0.60 -18.56
N ARG A 133 11.42 0.12 -18.40
CA ARG A 133 12.42 -0.11 -17.35
C ARG A 133 11.85 -0.08 -15.93
N PHE A 134 10.67 0.51 -15.76
CA PHE A 134 9.97 0.60 -14.48
C PHE A 134 8.99 -0.56 -14.25
N PHE A 135 8.93 -1.52 -15.16
CA PHE A 135 8.20 -2.78 -15.02
C PHE A 135 9.16 -3.97 -14.96
N ASN A 136 8.76 -5.01 -14.24
CA ASN A 136 9.46 -6.29 -14.23
C ASN A 136 9.35 -6.98 -15.60
N ASP A 137 9.99 -8.15 -15.75
CA ASP A 137 10.01 -8.92 -17.00
C ASP A 137 8.61 -9.31 -17.52
N ASP A 138 7.60 -9.32 -16.65
CA ASP A 138 6.21 -9.55 -17.04
C ASP A 138 5.51 -8.34 -17.69
N LEU A 139 6.18 -7.18 -17.71
CA LEU A 139 5.71 -5.90 -18.25
C LEU A 139 4.40 -5.40 -17.60
N VAL A 140 4.06 -5.91 -16.42
CA VAL A 140 2.79 -5.69 -15.72
C VAL A 140 3.02 -5.13 -14.32
N HIS A 141 3.96 -5.71 -13.57
CA HIS A 141 4.24 -5.29 -12.20
C HIS A 141 5.37 -4.27 -12.18
N PRO A 142 5.25 -3.20 -11.37
CA PRO A 142 6.32 -2.22 -11.23
C PRO A 142 7.57 -2.83 -10.59
N THR A 143 8.74 -2.32 -10.99
CA THR A 143 10.02 -2.65 -10.34
C THR A 143 10.10 -2.04 -8.94
N HIS A 144 11.03 -2.52 -8.12
CA HIS A 144 11.33 -1.90 -6.83
C HIS A 144 11.65 -0.40 -6.94
N LEU A 145 12.33 0.02 -8.01
CA LEU A 145 12.61 1.43 -8.26
C LEU A 145 11.30 2.24 -8.40
N ALA A 146 10.35 1.73 -9.17
CA ALA A 146 9.06 2.38 -9.37
C ALA A 146 8.21 2.40 -8.09
N VAL A 147 8.21 1.30 -7.34
CA VAL A 147 7.53 1.22 -6.03
C VAL A 147 8.11 2.24 -5.05
N ASN A 148 9.45 2.36 -4.99
CA ASN A 148 10.11 3.33 -4.13
C ASN A 148 9.78 4.77 -4.53
N TYR A 149 9.71 5.06 -5.83
CA TYR A 149 9.34 6.39 -6.31
C TYR A 149 7.90 6.77 -5.90
N VAL A 150 6.95 5.84 -6.04
CA VAL A 150 5.56 6.05 -5.57
C VAL A 150 5.55 6.24 -4.05
N TRP A 151 6.34 5.47 -3.29
CA TRP A 151 6.47 5.61 -1.85
C TRP A 151 7.03 6.97 -1.43
N GLU A 152 8.02 7.51 -2.14
CA GLU A 152 8.54 8.86 -1.90
C GLU A 152 7.46 9.92 -2.10
N LYS A 153 6.72 9.87 -3.21
CA LYS A 153 5.60 10.78 -3.47
C LYS A 153 4.51 10.67 -2.41
N PHE A 154 4.21 9.45 -1.98
CA PHE A 154 3.25 9.17 -0.92
C PHE A 154 3.70 9.80 0.41
N ALA A 155 4.94 9.53 0.83
CA ALA A 155 5.51 10.08 2.05
C ALA A 155 5.51 11.62 2.04
N MET A 156 5.90 12.24 0.93
CA MET A 156 5.85 13.70 0.79
C MET A 156 4.44 14.28 0.87
N SER A 157 3.41 13.49 0.52
CA SER A 157 2.01 13.94 0.52
C SER A 157 1.34 13.80 1.88
N TYR A 158 1.69 12.75 2.64
CA TYR A 158 0.93 12.36 3.84
C TYR A 158 1.74 12.36 5.14
N PHE A 159 3.07 12.39 5.08
CA PHE A 159 3.90 12.36 6.28
C PHE A 159 4.38 13.76 6.66
N SER A 160 4.49 13.99 7.98
CA SER A 160 5.07 15.21 8.49
C SER A 160 6.59 15.23 8.22
N LYS A 161 7.20 16.42 8.32
CA LYS A 161 8.66 16.56 8.18
C LYS A 161 9.41 15.72 9.22
N GLU A 162 8.86 15.63 10.43
CA GLU A 162 9.38 14.83 11.54
C GLU A 162 9.32 13.34 11.21
N THR A 163 8.20 12.85 10.66
CA THR A 163 8.07 11.45 10.22
C THR A 163 9.03 11.13 9.08
N ILE A 164 9.18 12.02 8.09
CA ILE A 164 10.14 11.84 6.99
C ILE A 164 11.58 11.79 7.52
N ALA A 165 11.94 12.67 8.45
CA ALA A 165 13.26 12.65 9.08
C ALA A 165 13.51 11.36 9.88
N LEU A 166 12.52 10.89 10.64
CA LEU A 166 12.59 9.63 11.38
C LEU A 166 12.79 8.44 10.44
N MET A 167 12.03 8.37 9.33
CA MET A 167 12.18 7.33 8.33
C MET A 167 13.59 7.30 7.72
N SER A 168 14.18 8.47 7.45
CA SER A 168 15.57 8.55 6.97
C SER A 168 16.56 7.94 7.99
N ASN A 169 16.37 8.21 9.28
CA ASN A 169 17.21 7.63 10.33
C ASN A 169 17.04 6.11 10.43
N ILE A 170 15.80 5.62 10.37
CA ILE A 170 15.51 4.17 10.33
C ILE A 170 16.18 3.53 9.12
N GLN A 171 16.07 4.12 7.93
CA GLN A 171 16.65 3.59 6.70
C GLN A 171 18.19 3.47 6.79
N LYS A 172 18.87 4.46 7.41
CA LYS A 172 20.33 4.39 7.65
C LYS A 172 20.70 3.21 8.54
N ILE A 173 19.92 2.94 9.60
CA ILE A 173 20.13 1.79 10.48
C ILE A 173 19.93 0.48 9.72
N LYS A 174 18.84 0.35 8.95
CA LYS A 174 18.59 -0.84 8.14
C LYS A 174 19.74 -1.12 7.16
N GLN A 175 20.22 -0.08 6.47
CA GLN A 175 21.36 -0.20 5.56
C GLN A 175 22.64 -0.60 6.31
N ALA A 176 22.92 0.03 7.45
CA ALA A 176 24.07 -0.28 8.30
C ALA A 176 24.05 -1.73 8.79
N ALA A 177 22.88 -2.23 9.22
CA ALA A 177 22.71 -3.61 9.69
C ALA A 177 22.94 -4.66 8.59
N THR A 178 22.61 -4.33 7.34
CA THR A 178 22.83 -5.22 6.19
C THR A 178 24.25 -5.14 5.60
N HIS A 179 25.10 -4.22 6.06
CA HIS A 179 26.44 -4.03 5.51
C HIS A 179 27.39 -5.15 5.96
N LYS A 180 28.01 -5.84 5.00
CA LYS A 180 29.02 -6.88 5.27
C LYS A 180 30.42 -6.28 5.37
N PRO A 181 31.07 -6.25 6.55
CA PRO A 181 32.44 -5.77 6.70
C PRO A 181 33.45 -6.73 6.07
N PHE A 182 34.66 -6.22 5.82
CA PHE A 182 35.79 -7.04 5.37
C PHE A 182 36.38 -7.89 6.50
N ASP A 183 36.40 -7.35 7.73
CA ASP A 183 36.89 -8.02 8.93
C ASP A 183 35.97 -7.70 10.11
N PHE A 184 35.25 -8.73 10.57
CA PHE A 184 34.31 -8.66 11.69
C PHE A 184 34.99 -8.43 13.03
N ASN A 185 36.26 -8.82 13.18
CA ASN A 185 36.99 -8.70 14.45
C ASN A 185 37.81 -7.41 14.55
N SER A 186 37.83 -6.59 13.49
CA SER A 186 38.54 -5.31 13.51
C SER A 186 37.94 -4.36 14.55
N GLU A 187 38.79 -3.62 15.28
CA GLU A 187 38.36 -2.61 16.25
C GLU A 187 37.40 -1.58 15.64
N LYS A 188 37.63 -1.22 14.36
CA LYS A 188 36.77 -0.30 13.62
C LYS A 188 35.36 -0.86 13.43
N HIS A 189 35.22 -2.14 13.14
CA HIS A 189 33.90 -2.77 12.99
C HIS A 189 33.18 -2.89 14.34
N GLN A 190 33.90 -3.29 15.39
CA GLN A 190 33.33 -3.36 16.74
C GLN A 190 32.86 -1.99 17.24
N GLN A 191 33.62 -0.93 16.99
CA GLN A 191 33.21 0.44 17.30
C GLN A 191 32.00 0.87 16.45
N PHE A 192 31.95 0.47 15.18
CA PHE A 192 30.79 0.71 14.33
C PHE A 192 29.51 0.06 14.88
N ILE A 193 29.57 -1.22 15.27
CA ILE A 193 28.42 -1.93 15.87
C ILE A 193 27.96 -1.19 17.14
N LYS A 194 28.88 -0.85 18.04
CA LYS A 194 28.55 -0.13 19.29
C LYS A 194 27.87 1.21 19.01
N ASN A 195 28.34 1.95 18.02
CA ASN A 195 27.72 3.20 17.61
C ASN A 195 26.30 2.98 17.07
N GLN A 196 26.07 1.96 16.23
CA GLN A 196 24.73 1.65 15.71
C GLN A 196 23.76 1.24 16.83
N LEU A 197 24.21 0.40 17.76
CA LEU A 197 23.39 -0.02 18.92
C LEU A 197 23.01 1.17 19.81
N THR A 198 23.92 2.14 19.97
CA THR A 198 23.63 3.38 20.72
C THR A 198 22.54 4.19 20.03
N ILE A 199 22.62 4.37 18.70
CA ILE A 199 21.60 5.08 17.92
C ILE A 199 20.24 4.37 18.02
N ILE A 200 20.22 3.03 17.91
CA ILE A 200 19.00 2.23 18.06
C ILE A 200 18.39 2.44 19.45
N GLN A 201 19.20 2.45 20.51
CA GLN A 201 18.74 2.66 21.87
C GLN A 201 18.15 4.06 22.08
N GLU A 202 18.79 5.10 21.55
CA GLU A 202 18.28 6.48 21.59
C GLU A 202 16.93 6.59 20.87
N LEU A 203 16.81 6.03 19.66
CA LEU A 203 15.55 6.04 18.90
C LEU A 203 14.45 5.23 19.58
N THR A 204 14.76 4.09 20.20
CA THR A 204 13.77 3.28 20.90
C THR A 204 13.31 3.97 22.19
N THR A 205 14.18 4.74 22.83
CA THR A 205 13.83 5.58 23.99
C THR A 205 12.88 6.71 23.58
N GLN A 206 13.17 7.37 22.45
CA GLN A 206 12.34 8.45 21.91
C GLN A 206 11.02 7.94 21.33
N PHE A 207 11.02 6.76 20.70
CA PHE A 207 9.88 6.14 20.04
C PHE A 207 9.71 4.68 20.50
N PRO A 208 9.08 4.43 21.67
CA PRO A 208 8.99 3.09 22.26
C PRO A 208 8.23 2.03 21.45
N HIS A 209 7.52 2.45 20.41
CA HIS A 209 6.80 1.58 19.49
C HIS A 209 7.66 1.06 18.33
N LEU A 210 8.86 1.61 18.12
CA LEU A 210 9.79 1.10 17.12
C LEU A 210 10.41 -0.21 17.60
N ASN A 211 10.49 -1.18 16.70
CA ASN A 211 11.10 -2.47 16.94
C ASN A 211 12.29 -2.64 15.99
N PHE A 212 13.48 -2.81 16.56
CA PHE A 212 14.75 -3.00 15.85
C PHE A 212 15.41 -4.36 16.19
N GLU A 213 14.65 -5.35 16.66
CA GLU A 213 15.23 -6.65 17.05
C GLU A 213 15.93 -7.33 15.86
N GLU A 214 15.36 -7.27 14.66
CA GLU A 214 15.98 -7.80 13.44
C GLU A 214 17.32 -7.11 13.13
N GLU A 215 17.37 -5.77 13.18
CA GLU A 215 18.59 -5.03 12.93
C GLU A 215 19.66 -5.27 14.02
N LYS A 216 19.25 -5.42 15.28
CA LYS A 216 20.16 -5.77 16.39
C LYS A 216 20.74 -7.17 16.20
N GLU A 217 19.92 -8.15 15.81
CA GLU A 217 20.37 -9.50 15.49
C GLU A 217 21.39 -9.48 14.36
N LEU A 218 21.11 -8.80 13.25
CA LEU A 218 22.02 -8.68 12.11
C LEU A 218 23.37 -8.03 12.48
N LEU A 219 23.34 -6.99 13.30
CA LEU A 219 24.54 -6.29 13.77
C LEU A 219 25.40 -7.14 14.72
N THR A 220 24.79 -8.06 15.47
CA THR A 220 25.45 -8.86 16.50
C THR A 220 25.77 -10.29 16.06
N MET A 221 25.19 -10.76 14.95
CA MET A 221 25.34 -12.12 14.39
C MET A 221 26.80 -12.52 14.12
N TRP A 222 27.71 -11.54 14.02
CA TRP A 222 29.12 -11.76 13.67
C TRP A 222 30.09 -11.50 14.84
N ASN A 223 29.57 -11.22 16.03
CA ASN A 223 30.36 -11.14 17.25
C ASN A 223 30.51 -12.55 17.86
N VAL A 224 31.39 -13.38 17.27
CA VAL A 224 31.86 -14.64 17.88
C VAL A 224 33.37 -14.71 17.82
#